data_AF-A0A498QJV6-F1
#
_entry.id   AF-A0A498QJV6-F1
#
_cell.length_a   1.000
_cell.length_b   1.000
_cell.length_c   1.000
_cell.angle_alpha   90.00
_cell.angle_beta   90.00
_cell.angle_gamma   90.00
#
_symmetry.space_group_name_H-M   'P 1'
#
loop_
_entity.id
_entity.type
_entity.pdbx_description
1 polymer ?
#
loop_
_entity_poly.entity_id
_entity_poly.type
_entity_poly.pdbx_seq_one_letter_code
_entity_poly.pdbx_strand_id
1 'polypeptide(L)'
;MSVGGGILPRMADTWESRDLPVLKAAVELYEESGRRLRASAIEKATGFDTETVQRALRALYREPYFEEATGSFGGEIIFVGEPTGEALRVAGQWPSPEVQLQRLIAAFEAVAADDSRPEEERSRAKKIGLWLTGALQQVAIGALGGAGGNLMTG
;
A
#
# COMPACT_ATOMS: atom_id res chain seq x y z
N MET A 1 6.27 38.58 33.40
CA MET A 1 5.04 38.19 32.68
C MET A 1 5.47 37.50 31.41
N SER A 2 5.46 36.17 31.37
CA SER A 2 5.79 35.37 30.18
C SER A 2 4.48 34.93 29.53
N VAL A 3 4.28 35.29 28.27
CA VAL A 3 3.10 34.92 27.49
C VAL A 3 3.31 33.48 27.00
N GLY A 4 2.52 32.54 27.54
CA GLY A 4 2.52 31.16 27.08
C GLY A 4 1.95 31.06 25.68
N GLY A 5 2.77 30.65 24.71
CA GLY A 5 2.31 30.26 23.38
C GLY A 5 1.52 28.95 23.48
N GLY A 6 0.20 29.04 23.39
CA GLY A 6 -0.67 27.88 23.29
C GLY A 6 -0.52 27.21 21.94
N ILE A 7 0.09 26.03 21.90
CA ILE A 7 0.03 25.13 20.75
C ILE A 7 -1.39 24.54 20.75
N LEU A 8 -2.18 24.82 19.71
CA LEU A 8 -3.47 24.16 19.52
C LEU A 8 -3.25 22.64 19.51
N PRO A 9 -4.11 21.85 20.16
CA PRO A 9 -3.92 20.40 20.22
C PRO A 9 -3.88 19.82 18.81
N ARG A 10 -2.77 19.16 18.47
CA ARG A 10 -2.63 18.40 17.24
C ARG A 10 -3.75 17.35 17.21
N MET A 11 -4.47 17.24 16.10
CA MET A 11 -5.46 16.17 15.94
C MET A 11 -4.78 14.83 16.23
N ALA A 12 -5.47 13.94 16.94
CA ALA A 12 -4.95 12.62 17.26
C ALA A 12 -4.58 11.88 15.97
N ASP A 13 -3.39 11.30 15.92
CA ASP A 13 -2.99 10.40 14.85
C ASP A 13 -3.83 9.12 14.96
N THR A 14 -4.70 8.90 13.98
CA THR A 14 -5.60 7.73 13.97
C THR A 14 -5.08 6.59 13.12
N TRP A 15 -3.98 6.79 12.40
CA TRP A 15 -3.51 5.82 11.41
C TRP A 15 -3.14 4.50 12.07
N GLU A 16 -2.14 4.51 12.95
CA GLU A 16 -1.64 3.30 13.62
C GLU A 16 -2.66 2.71 14.60
N SER A 17 -3.45 3.56 15.26
CA SER A 17 -4.35 3.13 16.32
C SER A 17 -5.73 2.67 15.82
N ARG A 18 -6.11 2.97 14.58
CA ARG A 18 -7.47 2.70 14.07
C ARG A 18 -7.50 2.30 12.60
N ASP A 19 -6.97 3.15 11.72
CA ASP A 19 -7.20 3.02 10.27
C ASP A 19 -6.40 1.85 9.68
N LEU A 20 -5.12 1.72 10.04
CA LEU A 20 -4.26 0.65 9.59
C LEU A 20 -4.71 -0.75 10.10
N PRO A 21 -5.06 -0.93 11.38
CA PRO A 21 -5.64 -2.21 11.84
C PRO A 21 -6.90 -2.62 11.07
N VAL A 22 -7.78 -1.66 10.75
CA VAL A 22 -9.00 -1.92 9.95
C VAL A 22 -8.65 -2.31 8.52
N LEU A 23 -7.69 -1.63 7.88
CA LEU A 23 -7.23 -1.97 6.54
C LEU A 23 -6.61 -3.37 6.48
N LYS A 24 -5.74 -3.71 7.43
CA LYS A 24 -5.12 -5.04 7.54
C LYS A 24 -6.16 -6.14 7.70
N ALA A 25 -7.12 -5.96 8.61
CA ALA A 25 -8.20 -6.92 8.80
C ALA A 25 -9.05 -7.09 7.53
N ALA A 26 -9.33 -6.00 6.81
CA ALA A 26 -10.06 -6.09 5.54
C ALA A 26 -9.26 -6.87 4.49
N VAL A 27 -7.95 -6.61 4.36
CA VAL A 27 -7.07 -7.33 3.45
C VAL A 27 -7.03 -8.84 3.77
N GLU A 28 -6.83 -9.21 5.03
CA GLU A 28 -6.80 -10.60 5.48
C GLU A 28 -8.14 -11.32 5.23
N LEU A 29 -9.27 -10.69 5.58
CA LEU A 29 -10.59 -11.27 5.35
C LEU A 29 -10.92 -11.44 3.86
N TYR A 30 -10.44 -10.55 2.99
CA TYR A 30 -10.64 -10.68 1.55
C TYR A 30 -9.81 -11.85 1.00
N GLU A 31 -8.56 -12.00 1.43
CA GLU A 31 -7.70 -13.13 1.05
C GLU A 31 -8.37 -14.48 1.40
N GLU A 32 -8.97 -14.57 2.59
CA GLU A 32 -9.63 -15.80 3.05
C GLU A 32 -10.92 -16.11 2.29
N SER A 33 -11.69 -15.09 1.91
CA SER A 33 -13.08 -15.27 1.43
C SER A 33 -13.28 -15.02 -0.07
N GLY A 34 -12.44 -14.21 -0.69
CA GLY A 34 -12.56 -13.75 -2.09
C GLY A 34 -13.85 -12.98 -2.38
N ARG A 35 -14.45 -12.35 -1.36
CA ARG A 35 -15.79 -11.74 -1.46
C ARG A 35 -15.80 -10.35 -0.82
N ARG A 36 -16.74 -9.51 -1.28
CA ARG A 36 -17.04 -8.22 -0.64
C ARG A 36 -17.29 -8.41 0.87
N LEU A 37 -16.70 -7.56 1.68
CA LEU A 37 -16.63 -7.72 3.13
C LEU A 37 -17.68 -6.88 3.84
N ARG A 38 -18.40 -7.48 4.80
CA ARG A 38 -19.28 -6.73 5.69
C ARG A 38 -18.46 -5.96 6.72
N ALA A 39 -18.86 -4.73 7.02
CA ALA A 39 -18.24 -3.95 8.10
C ALA A 39 -18.26 -4.69 9.45
N SER A 40 -19.32 -5.45 9.74
CA SER A 40 -19.42 -6.25 10.96
C SER A 40 -18.42 -7.43 11.03
N ALA A 41 -17.95 -7.94 9.90
CA ALA A 41 -16.87 -8.93 9.90
C ALA A 41 -15.54 -8.29 10.32
N ILE A 42 -15.31 -7.04 9.88
CA ILE A 42 -14.13 -6.26 10.23
C ILE A 42 -14.17 -5.85 11.71
N GLU A 43 -15.33 -5.45 12.24
CA GLU A 43 -15.55 -5.24 13.68
C GLU A 43 -15.14 -6.47 14.49
N LYS A 44 -15.63 -7.65 14.09
CA LYS A 44 -15.28 -8.91 14.76
C LYS A 44 -13.79 -9.23 14.68
N ALA A 45 -13.15 -9.00 13.54
CA ALA A 45 -11.73 -9.29 13.34
C ALA A 45 -10.82 -8.35 14.14
N THR A 46 -11.19 -7.08 14.27
CA THR A 46 -10.40 -6.05 14.97
C THR A 46 -10.72 -5.94 16.46
N GLY A 47 -11.92 -6.35 16.87
CA GLY A 47 -12.45 -6.09 18.21
C GLY A 47 -12.90 -4.65 18.43
N PHE A 48 -12.95 -3.83 17.38
CA PHE A 48 -13.44 -2.46 17.44
C PHE A 48 -14.97 -2.40 17.43
N ASP A 49 -15.51 -1.36 18.06
CA ASP A 49 -16.92 -1.03 17.96
C ASP A 49 -17.28 -0.51 16.56
N THR A 50 -18.59 -0.54 16.27
CA THR A 50 -19.14 -0.10 14.98
C THR A 50 -18.75 1.34 14.66
N GLU A 51 -18.78 2.27 15.63
CA GLU A 51 -18.45 3.67 15.35
C GLU A 51 -16.99 3.83 14.92
N THR A 52 -16.08 3.13 15.59
CA THR A 52 -14.65 3.12 15.31
C THR A 52 -14.36 2.56 13.92
N VAL A 53 -14.97 1.42 13.57
CA VAL A 53 -14.83 0.83 12.23
C VAL A 53 -15.43 1.74 11.16
N GLN A 54 -16.62 2.30 11.38
CA GLN A 54 -17.25 3.21 10.42
C GLN A 54 -16.42 4.48 10.18
N ARG A 55 -15.79 5.04 11.22
CA ARG A 55 -14.87 6.18 11.08
C ARG A 55 -13.62 5.80 10.28
N ALA A 56 -13.08 4.61 10.51
CA ALA A 56 -11.93 4.10 9.78
C ALA A 56 -12.24 3.84 8.31
N LEU A 57 -13.31 3.10 8.02
CA LEU A 57 -13.73 2.81 6.65
C LEU A 57 -14.04 4.08 5.86
N ARG A 58 -14.65 5.09 6.48
CA ARG A 58 -14.85 6.41 5.83
C ARG A 58 -13.54 7.15 5.56
N ALA A 59 -12.54 7.02 6.42
CA ALA A 59 -11.23 7.60 6.19
C ALA A 59 -10.50 6.87 5.06
N LEU A 60 -10.46 5.54 5.12
CA LEU A 60 -9.82 4.68 4.13
C LEU A 60 -10.48 4.80 2.76
N TYR A 61 -11.80 4.94 2.68
CA TYR A 61 -12.53 5.06 1.41
C TYR A 61 -12.32 6.41 0.70
N ARG A 62 -11.70 7.40 1.36
CA ARG A 62 -11.27 8.63 0.67
C ARG A 62 -10.04 8.40 -0.20
N GLU A 63 -9.26 7.39 0.14
CA GLU A 63 -8.12 6.92 -0.61
C GLU A 63 -8.52 5.67 -1.41
N PRO A 64 -7.78 5.33 -2.49
CA PRO A 64 -8.13 4.20 -3.34
C PRO A 64 -7.68 2.88 -2.71
N TYR A 65 -8.12 2.58 -1.47
CA TYR A 65 -7.82 1.33 -0.78
C TYR A 65 -8.83 0.21 -1.07
N PHE A 66 -10.04 0.57 -1.53
CA PHE A 66 -11.07 -0.39 -1.92
C PHE A 66 -11.64 0.01 -3.28
N GLU A 67 -11.89 -0.97 -4.16
CA GLU A 67 -12.47 -0.74 -5.50
C GLU A 67 -13.88 -0.11 -5.42
N GLU A 68 -14.64 -0.46 -4.39
CA GLU A 68 -16.00 0.03 -4.20
C GLU A 68 -16.46 -0.11 -2.74
N ALA A 69 -17.43 0.70 -2.33
CA ALA A 69 -18.15 0.52 -1.07
C ALA A 69 -19.66 0.67 -1.27
N THR A 70 -20.44 -0.11 -0.52
CA THR A 70 -21.91 -0.01 -0.48
C THR A 70 -22.34 0.56 0.86
N GLY A 71 -23.09 1.66 0.83
CA GLY A 71 -23.61 2.33 2.03
C GLY A 71 -25.07 2.01 2.35
N SER A 72 -25.49 2.34 3.57
CA SER A 72 -26.89 2.38 4.01
C SER A 72 -27.49 3.77 3.78
N PHE A 73 -28.82 3.88 3.86
CA PHE A 73 -29.50 5.17 3.84
C PHE A 73 -29.09 6.09 5.01
N GLY A 74 -28.58 5.51 6.12
CA GLY A 74 -28.04 6.23 7.27
C GLY A 74 -26.59 6.68 7.13
N GLY A 75 -25.94 6.41 5.99
CA GLY A 75 -24.55 6.82 5.72
C GLY A 75 -23.48 5.88 6.27
N GLU A 76 -23.88 4.71 6.77
CA GLU A 76 -22.94 3.66 7.19
C GLU A 76 -22.44 2.87 5.99
N ILE A 77 -21.18 2.49 5.97
CA ILE A 77 -20.62 1.54 5.01
C ILE A 77 -21.05 0.13 5.45
N ILE A 78 -21.85 -0.54 4.64
CA ILE A 78 -22.31 -1.93 4.88
C ILE A 78 -21.26 -2.90 4.34
N PHE A 79 -20.77 -2.65 3.12
CA PHE A 79 -19.78 -3.48 2.46
C PHE A 79 -18.63 -2.67 1.89
N VAL A 80 -17.43 -3.25 1.92
CA VAL A 80 -16.29 -2.84 1.09
C VAL A 80 -15.95 -3.93 0.09
N GLY A 81 -15.51 -3.51 -1.10
CA GLY A 81 -15.09 -4.37 -2.21
C GLY A 81 -13.67 -4.90 -2.03
N GLU A 82 -13.09 -5.31 -3.15
CA GLU A 82 -11.71 -5.80 -3.23
C GLU A 82 -10.70 -4.73 -2.72
N PRO A 83 -9.76 -5.10 -1.84
CA PRO A 83 -8.63 -4.25 -1.52
C PRO A 83 -7.76 -4.03 -2.74
N THR A 84 -7.40 -2.77 -3.01
CA THR A 84 -6.53 -2.44 -4.15
C THR A 84 -5.09 -2.89 -3.89
N GLY A 85 -4.25 -2.90 -4.93
CA GLY A 85 -2.81 -3.16 -4.77
C GLY A 85 -2.13 -2.23 -3.75
N GLU A 86 -2.60 -1.00 -3.60
CA GLU A 86 -2.09 -0.07 -2.60
C GLU A 86 -2.50 -0.49 -1.18
N ALA A 87 -3.72 -0.97 -0.98
CA ALA A 87 -4.14 -1.56 0.29
C ALA A 87 -3.26 -2.76 0.67
N LEU A 88 -2.96 -3.64 -0.28
CA LEU A 88 -2.11 -4.82 -0.04
C LEU A 88 -0.69 -4.45 0.39
N ARG A 89 -0.11 -3.39 -0.20
CA ARG A 89 1.21 -2.89 0.20
C ARG A 89 1.20 -2.26 1.57
N VAL A 90 0.25 -1.38 1.82
CA VAL A 90 0.13 -0.67 3.10
C VAL A 90 -0.19 -1.63 4.24
N ALA A 91 -1.00 -2.66 3.99
CA ALA A 91 -1.25 -3.75 4.94
C ALA A 91 -0.01 -4.65 5.16
N GLY A 92 0.98 -4.58 4.28
CA GLY A 92 2.22 -5.36 4.34
C GLY A 92 2.15 -6.74 3.70
N GLN A 93 1.06 -7.07 2.99
CA GLN A 93 0.94 -8.33 2.26
C GLN A 93 1.79 -8.31 0.99
N TRP A 94 1.88 -7.17 0.30
CA TRP A 94 2.71 -7.00 -0.90
C TRP A 94 3.94 -6.14 -0.60
N PRO A 95 5.09 -6.41 -1.25
CA PRO A 95 6.28 -5.58 -1.11
C PRO A 95 6.04 -4.17 -1.69
N SER A 96 6.65 -3.16 -1.07
CA SER A 96 6.66 -1.81 -1.65
C SER A 96 7.41 -1.79 -2.99
N PRO A 97 7.15 -0.81 -3.88
CA PRO A 97 7.85 -0.70 -5.16
C PRO A 97 9.37 -0.55 -4.98
N GLU A 98 9.81 0.11 -3.91
CA GLU A 98 11.22 0.29 -3.56
C GLU A 98 11.85 -1.05 -3.17
N VAL A 99 11.16 -1.86 -2.37
CA VAL A 99 11.63 -3.21 -2.00
C VAL A 99 11.70 -4.09 -3.25
N GLN A 100 10.74 -3.98 -4.16
CA GLN A 100 10.79 -4.70 -5.43
C GLN A 100 11.95 -4.25 -6.32
N LEU A 101 12.19 -2.94 -6.42
CA LEU A 101 13.31 -2.39 -7.18
C LEU A 101 14.65 -2.84 -6.61
N GLN A 102 14.79 -2.83 -5.28
CA GLN A 102 16.00 -3.32 -4.60
C GLN A 102 16.25 -4.81 -4.90
N ARG A 103 15.21 -5.65 -4.87
CA ARG A 103 15.33 -7.07 -5.25
C ARG A 103 15.75 -7.24 -6.71
N LEU A 104 15.23 -6.42 -7.61
CA LEU A 104 15.60 -6.42 -9.02
C LEU A 104 17.07 -6.03 -9.22
N ILE A 105 17.52 -4.95 -8.56
CA ILE A 105 18.92 -4.51 -8.59
C ILE A 105 19.84 -5.62 -8.06
N ALA A 106 19.50 -6.21 -6.92
CA ALA A 106 20.26 -7.30 -6.32
C ALA A 106 20.39 -8.51 -7.26
N ALA A 107 19.35 -8.83 -8.04
CA ALA A 107 19.41 -9.89 -9.04
C ALA A 107 20.43 -9.58 -10.17
N PHE A 108 20.49 -8.33 -10.64
CA PHE A 108 21.51 -7.92 -11.62
C PHE A 108 22.92 -7.91 -11.03
N GLU A 109 23.08 -7.48 -9.78
CA GLU A 109 24.36 -7.52 -9.09
C GLU A 109 24.86 -8.96 -8.91
N ALA A 110 23.97 -9.90 -8.59
CA ALA A 110 24.30 -11.32 -8.49
C ALA A 110 24.80 -11.88 -9.83
N VAL A 111 24.15 -11.52 -10.95
CA VAL A 111 24.62 -11.91 -12.30
C VAL A 111 25.97 -11.28 -12.61
N ALA A 112 26.19 -10.02 -12.25
CA ALA A 112 27.47 -9.34 -12.50
C ALA A 112 28.64 -9.97 -11.69
N ALA A 113 28.36 -10.45 -10.48
CA ALA A 113 29.35 -11.07 -9.59
C ALA A 113 29.64 -12.55 -9.90
N ASP A 114 28.84 -13.20 -10.75
CA ASP A 114 28.95 -14.63 -11.06
C ASP A 114 30.05 -14.89 -12.11
N ASP A 115 31.25 -15.26 -11.64
CA ASP A 115 32.42 -15.57 -12.48
C ASP A 115 32.22 -16.81 -13.39
N SER A 116 31.18 -17.63 -13.18
CA SER A 116 30.86 -18.75 -14.06
C SER A 116 30.16 -18.33 -15.36
N ARG A 117 29.70 -17.07 -15.43
CA ARG A 117 28.98 -16.52 -16.58
C ARG A 117 29.91 -15.83 -17.59
N PRO A 118 29.48 -15.72 -18.86
CA PRO A 118 30.20 -14.94 -19.86
C PRO A 118 30.40 -13.49 -19.42
N GLU A 119 31.59 -12.95 -19.66
CA GLU A 119 31.95 -11.56 -19.30
C GLU A 119 30.99 -10.52 -19.90
N GLU A 120 30.49 -10.78 -21.10
CA GLU A 120 29.50 -9.92 -21.74
C GLU A 120 28.19 -9.83 -20.92
N GLU A 121 27.68 -10.96 -20.42
CA GLU A 121 26.47 -11.00 -19.61
C GLU A 121 26.66 -10.24 -18.30
N ARG A 122 27.79 -10.47 -17.62
CA ARG A 122 28.15 -9.78 -16.38
C ARG A 122 28.25 -8.27 -16.57
N SER A 123 28.91 -7.85 -17.65
CA SER A 123 29.07 -6.44 -18.02
C SER A 123 27.72 -5.77 -18.30
N ARG A 124 26.82 -6.46 -19.03
CA ARG A 124 25.45 -5.97 -19.28
C ARG A 124 24.65 -5.86 -17.98
N ALA A 125 24.70 -6.86 -17.10
CA ALA A 125 24.01 -6.84 -15.82
C ALA A 125 24.47 -5.67 -14.94
N LYS A 126 25.79 -5.42 -14.86
CA LYS A 126 26.36 -4.27 -14.15
C LYS A 126 25.84 -2.93 -14.68
N LYS A 127 25.77 -2.77 -16.01
CA LYS A 127 25.23 -1.55 -16.63
C LYS A 127 23.76 -1.33 -16.28
N ILE A 128 22.96 -2.39 -16.32
CA ILE A 128 21.53 -2.31 -15.98
C ILE A 128 21.34 -1.95 -14.50
N GLY A 129 22.07 -2.59 -13.59
CA GLY A 129 22.03 -2.26 -12.15
C GLY A 129 22.38 -0.80 -11.88
N LEU A 130 23.42 -0.26 -12.52
CA LEU A 130 23.79 1.16 -12.42
C LEU A 130 22.71 2.10 -12.97
N TRP A 131 22.02 1.71 -14.04
CA TRP A 131 20.92 2.49 -14.60
C TRP A 131 19.69 2.52 -13.66
N LEU A 132 19.34 1.39 -13.07
CA LEU A 132 18.22 1.26 -12.14
C LEU A 132 18.45 1.97 -10.80
N THR A 133 19.70 2.02 -10.32
CA THR A 133 20.08 2.77 -9.11
C THR A 133 20.22 4.28 -9.36
N GLY A 134 20.39 4.69 -10.63
CA GLY A 134 20.55 6.09 -11.02
C GLY A 134 19.36 6.62 -11.79
N ALA A 135 19.57 6.89 -13.08
CA ALA A 135 18.66 7.66 -13.92
C ALA A 135 17.23 7.10 -14.06
N LEU A 136 17.03 5.79 -13.86
CA LEU A 136 15.72 5.15 -14.03
C LEU A 136 15.00 4.81 -12.71
N GLN A 137 15.57 5.13 -11.55
CA GLN A 137 15.04 4.69 -10.26
C GLN A 137 13.56 5.07 -10.07
N GLN A 138 13.20 6.33 -10.33
CA GLN A 138 11.83 6.83 -10.15
C GLN A 138 10.85 6.25 -11.18
N VAL A 139 11.30 6.03 -12.42
CA VAL A 139 10.50 5.39 -13.47
C VAL A 139 10.21 3.93 -13.10
N ALA A 140 11.22 3.22 -12.59
CA ALA A 140 11.07 1.84 -12.15
C ALA A 140 10.15 1.73 -10.93
N ILE A 141 10.27 2.62 -9.94
CA ILE A 141 9.34 2.71 -8.80
C ILE A 141 7.91 2.94 -9.28
N GLY A 142 7.69 3.88 -10.20
CA GLY A 142 6.36 4.15 -10.76
C GLY A 142 5.75 2.93 -11.47
N ALA A 143 6.55 2.22 -12.27
CA ALA A 143 6.12 1.00 -12.95
C ALA A 143 5.80 -0.15 -11.98
N LEU A 144 6.59 -0.31 -10.91
CA LEU A 144 6.37 -1.33 -9.86
C LEU A 144 5.24 -0.95 -8.87
N GLY A 145 4.91 0.35 -8.80
CA GLY A 145 3.87 0.95 -7.96
C GLY A 145 2.44 0.79 -8.45
N GLY A 146 2.22 0.38 -9.70
CA GLY A 146 0.89 0.03 -10.18
C GLY A 146 -0.15 1.14 -9.99
N ALA A 147 -0.05 2.18 -10.81
CA ALA A 147 -1.22 2.68 -11.51
C ALA A 147 -1.14 2.09 -12.92
N GLY A 148 -2.27 1.64 -13.48
CA GLY A 148 -2.33 1.06 -14.82
C GLY A 148 -1.63 1.94 -15.85
N GLY A 149 -1.19 1.29 -16.94
CA GLY A 149 -0.63 1.94 -18.12
C GLY A 149 -1.61 2.88 -18.85
N ASN A 150 -2.00 3.97 -18.19
CA ASN A 150 -2.68 5.12 -18.76
C ASN A 150 -1.94 6.39 -18.33
N LEU A 151 -0.76 6.57 -18.93
CA LEU A 151 -0.24 7.91 -19.26
C LEU A 151 -0.80 8.40 -20.61
N MET A 152 -1.96 7.88 -21.05
CA MET A 152 -2.63 8.30 -22.28
C MET A 152 -4.10 8.65 -22.03
N THR A 153 -4.32 9.84 -21.48
CA THR A 153 -5.43 10.69 -21.89
C THR A 153 -4.82 12.02 -22.27
N GLY A 154 -4.51 12.14 -23.57
CA GLY A 154 -4.49 13.44 -24.22
C GLY A 154 -5.91 13.94 -24.47
#